data_AF-A0AAN7PC37-F1
#
_entry.id   AF-A0AAN7PC37-F1
#
_cell.length_a   1.000
_cell.length_b   1.000
_cell.length_c   1.000
_cell.angle_alpha   90.00
_cell.angle_beta   90.00
_cell.angle_gamma   90.00
#
_symmetry.space_group_name_H-M   'P 1'
#
loop_
_entity.id
_entity.type
_entity.pdbx_description
1 polymer ?
#
loop_
_entity_poly.entity_id
_entity_poly.type
_entity_poly.pdbx_seq_one_letter_code
_entity_poly.pdbx_strand_id
1 'polypeptide(L)'
;MKALKQLKDGVHKQNEKIDNVNQQLIVNQDKIKSDITEIIEERSQPTYADKLKLKKHEPAIIIKPKNVEQKSVDTKNDIKKCIDPTDMNITGIRPVSNGGILIECKNKDDVCKLKEKAETKMGESYKIQLPKKKLPRIKIVGLSENLPPEIIEEKIKMQNSHINSEKSSLKIVHTKEGRNRKSYIAYAEVNAYTYRAIMKEEKINVGWDRCIVYDAIEIRRCYRCNGFNHKASECKAQKACPKCAGSHGLQECTVDGEENHKCSNCIEMAEKLKMKLDINHPVWSQECAVFKRKMEMERKKIDFLE
;
A
#
# COMPACT_ATOMS: atom_id res chain seq x y z
N MET A 1 -37.44 -62.84 -33.68
CA MET A 1 -36.08 -62.45 -34.13
C MET A 1 -36.00 -61.09 -34.83
N LYS A 2 -36.96 -60.68 -35.68
CA LYS A 2 -36.91 -59.40 -36.45
C LYS A 2 -36.93 -58.12 -35.59
N ALA A 3 -37.77 -58.06 -34.56
CA ALA A 3 -37.91 -56.90 -33.67
C ALA A 3 -36.65 -56.63 -32.82
N LEU A 4 -35.98 -57.70 -32.36
CA LEU A 4 -34.74 -57.61 -31.57
C LEU A 4 -33.56 -57.07 -32.39
N LYS A 5 -33.52 -57.34 -33.70
CA LYS A 5 -32.53 -56.78 -34.63
C LYS A 5 -32.76 -55.28 -34.87
N GLN A 6 -34.02 -54.88 -35.09
CA GLN A 6 -34.39 -53.47 -35.26
C GLN A 6 -34.07 -52.62 -34.02
N LEU A 7 -34.28 -53.16 -32.82
CA LEU A 7 -33.91 -52.49 -31.56
C LEU A 7 -32.39 -52.32 -31.43
N LYS A 8 -31.59 -53.35 -31.75
CA LYS A 8 -30.12 -53.26 -31.72
C LYS A 8 -29.58 -52.23 -32.73
N ASP A 9 -30.14 -52.21 -33.95
CA ASP A 9 -29.76 -51.24 -34.98
C ASP A 9 -30.14 -49.81 -34.58
N GLY A 10 -31.27 -49.63 -33.88
CA GLY A 10 -31.70 -48.35 -33.31
C GLY A 10 -30.76 -47.84 -32.22
N VAL A 11 -30.36 -48.72 -31.27
CA VAL A 11 -29.40 -48.39 -30.21
C VAL A 11 -28.03 -48.05 -30.79
N HIS A 12 -27.56 -48.79 -31.79
CA HIS A 12 -26.27 -48.52 -32.43
C HIS A 12 -26.25 -47.13 -33.10
N LYS A 13 -27.31 -46.78 -33.85
CA LYS A 13 -27.43 -45.43 -34.45
C LYS A 13 -27.52 -44.32 -33.42
N GLN A 14 -28.09 -44.61 -32.24
CA GLN A 14 -28.20 -43.63 -31.16
C GLN A 14 -26.85 -43.41 -30.48
N ASN A 15 -26.06 -44.47 -30.27
CA ASN A 15 -24.69 -44.37 -29.75
C ASN A 15 -23.77 -43.60 -30.69
N GLU A 16 -23.83 -43.84 -32.01
CA GLU A 16 -23.05 -43.06 -33.00
C GLU A 16 -23.37 -41.56 -32.95
N LYS A 17 -24.64 -41.20 -32.74
CA LYS A 17 -25.04 -39.80 -32.56
C LYS A 17 -24.49 -39.21 -31.26
N ILE A 18 -24.51 -39.97 -30.17
CA ILE A 18 -23.96 -39.55 -28.87
C ILE A 18 -22.45 -39.31 -28.99
N ASP A 19 -21.73 -40.21 -29.65
CA ASP A 19 -20.28 -40.08 -29.85
C ASP A 19 -19.92 -38.84 -30.68
N ASN A 20 -20.67 -38.57 -31.74
CA ASN A 20 -20.48 -37.36 -32.55
C ASN A 20 -20.77 -36.08 -31.74
N VAL A 21 -21.84 -36.06 -30.94
CA VAL A 21 -22.15 -34.92 -30.05
C VAL A 21 -21.06 -34.72 -29.00
N ASN A 22 -20.55 -35.81 -28.41
CA ASN A 22 -19.45 -35.74 -27.43
C ASN A 22 -18.17 -35.20 -28.06
N GLN A 23 -17.82 -35.63 -29.28
CA GLN A 23 -16.69 -35.08 -30.02
C GLN A 23 -16.85 -33.59 -30.29
N GLN A 24 -18.04 -33.15 -30.71
CA GLN A 24 -18.32 -31.72 -30.92
C GLN A 24 -18.22 -30.92 -29.61
N LEU A 25 -18.67 -31.48 -28.49
CA LEU A 25 -18.55 -30.83 -27.17
C LEU A 25 -17.09 -30.65 -26.75
N ILE A 26 -16.24 -31.65 -26.95
CA ILE A 26 -14.80 -31.56 -26.66
C ILE A 26 -14.16 -30.46 -27.49
N VAL A 27 -14.41 -30.45 -28.80
CA VAL A 27 -13.87 -29.41 -29.71
C VAL A 27 -14.33 -28.01 -29.30
N ASN A 28 -15.59 -27.86 -28.89
CA ASN A 28 -16.11 -26.58 -28.42
C ASN A 28 -15.51 -26.17 -27.06
N GLN A 29 -15.29 -27.10 -26.14
CA GLN A 29 -14.63 -26.83 -24.87
C GLN A 29 -13.18 -26.36 -25.07
N ASP A 30 -12.45 -26.98 -26.00
CA ASP A 30 -11.07 -26.60 -26.29
C ASP A 30 -10.99 -25.22 -26.96
N LYS A 31 -11.92 -24.90 -27.87
CA LYS A 31 -12.06 -23.54 -28.43
C LYS A 31 -12.34 -22.51 -27.35
N ILE A 32 -13.33 -22.77 -26.48
CA ILE A 32 -13.66 -21.85 -25.37
C ILE A 32 -12.46 -21.64 -24.44
N LYS A 33 -11.70 -22.71 -24.12
CA LYS A 33 -10.47 -22.58 -23.32
C LYS A 33 -9.39 -21.75 -24.01
N SER A 34 -9.23 -21.91 -25.33
CA SER A 34 -8.30 -21.11 -26.12
C SER A 34 -8.70 -19.64 -26.10
N ASP A 35 -9.96 -19.32 -26.42
CA ASP A 35 -10.47 -17.95 -26.46
C ASP A 35 -10.36 -17.27 -25.08
N ILE A 36 -10.65 -18.00 -23.99
CA ILE A 36 -10.49 -17.49 -22.63
C ILE A 36 -9.02 -17.20 -22.31
N THR A 37 -8.09 -18.09 -22.71
CA THR A 37 -6.66 -17.89 -22.52
C THR A 37 -6.18 -16.63 -23.25
N GLU A 38 -6.60 -16.45 -24.50
CA GLU A 38 -6.23 -15.30 -25.32
C GLU A 38 -6.79 -13.98 -24.73
N ILE A 39 -8.05 -13.98 -24.26
CA ILE A 39 -8.65 -12.82 -23.55
C ILE A 39 -7.91 -12.50 -22.25
N ILE A 40 -7.44 -13.51 -21.51
CA ILE A 40 -6.66 -13.30 -20.28
C ILE A 40 -5.27 -12.74 -20.63
N GLU A 41 -4.64 -13.24 -21.68
CA GLU A 41 -3.34 -12.76 -22.14
C GLU A 41 -3.41 -11.31 -22.65
N GLU A 42 -4.42 -10.95 -23.45
CA GLU A 42 -4.65 -9.57 -23.89
C GLU A 42 -4.93 -8.61 -22.73
N ARG A 43 -5.71 -9.03 -21.73
CA ARG A 43 -5.99 -8.22 -20.53
C ARG A 43 -4.85 -8.15 -19.54
N SER A 44 -3.89 -9.07 -19.60
CA SER A 44 -2.71 -9.11 -18.73
C SER A 44 -1.52 -8.33 -19.28
N GLN A 45 -1.56 -7.89 -20.54
CA GLN A 45 -0.60 -6.94 -21.10
C GLN A 45 -0.65 -5.63 -20.29
N PRO A 46 0.42 -5.28 -19.55
CA PRO A 46 0.41 -4.08 -18.74
C PRO A 46 0.28 -2.86 -19.66
N THR A 47 -0.75 -2.04 -19.41
CA THR A 47 -0.96 -0.80 -20.17
C THR A 47 0.26 0.12 -20.04
N TYR A 48 0.41 1.10 -20.92
CA TYR A 48 1.46 2.12 -20.79
C TYR A 48 1.43 2.80 -19.41
N ALA A 49 0.24 3.08 -18.88
CA ALA A 49 0.06 3.61 -17.53
C ALA A 49 0.52 2.61 -16.44
N ASP A 50 0.30 1.30 -16.63
CA ASP A 50 0.77 0.28 -15.71
C ASP A 50 2.28 0.08 -15.77
N LYS A 51 2.89 0.20 -16.96
CA LYS A 51 4.36 0.25 -17.12
C LYS A 51 4.97 1.46 -16.41
N LEU A 52 4.30 2.61 -16.42
CA LEU A 52 4.72 3.80 -15.66
C LEU A 52 4.52 3.64 -14.13
N LYS A 53 3.47 2.95 -13.68
CA LYS A 53 3.27 2.58 -12.26
C LYS A 53 4.30 1.56 -11.77
N LEU A 54 4.75 0.68 -12.67
CA LEU A 54 5.79 -0.33 -12.49
C LEU A 54 7.22 0.25 -12.61
N LYS A 55 7.44 1.56 -12.45
CA LYS A 55 8.79 2.08 -12.22
C LYS A 55 9.35 1.34 -11.00
N LYS A 56 10.13 0.26 -11.26
CA LYS A 56 10.99 -0.38 -10.28
C LYS A 56 11.77 0.76 -9.66
N HIS A 57 11.71 0.87 -8.33
CA HIS A 57 12.53 1.83 -7.63
C HIS A 57 13.95 1.66 -8.12
N GLU A 58 14.50 2.72 -8.71
CA GLU A 58 15.90 2.71 -9.13
C GLU A 58 16.74 2.32 -7.91
N PRO A 59 17.70 1.39 -8.07
CA PRO A 59 18.61 1.04 -7.00
C PRO A 59 19.19 2.33 -6.42
N ALA A 60 19.02 2.54 -5.12
CA ALA A 60 19.41 3.79 -4.49
C ALA A 60 20.04 3.56 -3.11
N ILE A 61 20.76 4.56 -2.64
CA ILE A 61 21.38 4.61 -1.33
C ILE A 61 21.05 5.92 -0.63
N ILE A 62 20.92 5.87 0.69
CA ILE A 62 20.69 7.03 1.55
C ILE A 62 21.93 7.23 2.42
N ILE A 63 22.50 8.42 2.36
CA ILE A 63 23.59 8.88 3.22
C ILE A 63 23.01 9.94 4.15
N LYS A 64 22.94 9.64 5.45
CA LYS A 64 22.42 10.58 6.47
C LYS A 64 23.51 10.99 7.45
N PRO A 65 23.66 12.28 7.79
CA PRO A 65 24.57 12.68 8.84
C PRO A 65 24.14 12.06 10.17
N LYS A 66 25.10 11.66 11.01
CA LYS A 66 24.81 11.27 12.39
C LYS A 66 24.38 12.48 13.23
N ASN A 67 24.86 13.67 12.87
CA ASN A 67 24.35 14.94 13.40
C ASN A 67 23.02 15.31 12.72
N VAL A 68 21.93 15.35 13.49
CA VAL A 68 20.57 15.57 12.99
C VAL A 68 20.31 17.03 12.57
N GLU A 69 21.13 17.98 13.02
CA GLU A 69 20.98 19.41 12.71
C GLU A 69 21.61 19.81 11.37
N GLN A 70 22.49 18.97 10.82
CA GLN A 70 23.18 19.26 9.57
C GLN A 70 22.19 19.36 8.40
N LYS A 71 22.39 20.34 7.52
CA LYS A 71 21.53 20.54 6.34
C LYS A 71 21.98 19.63 5.20
N SER A 72 21.03 19.22 4.36
CA SER A 72 21.31 18.36 3.20
C SER A 72 22.29 18.96 2.20
N VAL A 73 22.39 20.29 2.13
CA VAL A 73 23.35 20.98 1.26
C VAL A 73 24.79 20.67 1.69
N ASP A 74 25.06 20.68 3.00
CA ASP A 74 26.39 20.41 3.54
C ASP A 74 26.75 18.94 3.34
N THR A 75 25.81 18.03 3.61
CA THR A 75 25.99 16.59 3.33
C THR A 75 26.28 16.34 1.85
N LYS A 76 25.60 17.05 0.93
CA LYS A 76 25.88 16.95 -0.51
C LYS A 76 27.29 17.42 -0.85
N ASN A 77 27.76 18.49 -0.22
CA ASN A 77 29.11 19.01 -0.43
C ASN A 77 30.17 18.03 0.08
N ASP A 78 29.94 17.41 1.24
CA ASP A 78 30.85 16.40 1.80
C ASP A 78 30.91 15.15 0.91
N ILE A 79 29.77 14.68 0.41
CA ILE A 79 29.73 13.56 -0.55
C ILE A 79 30.57 13.88 -1.79
N LYS A 80 30.42 15.07 -2.37
CA LYS A 80 31.20 15.50 -3.55
C LYS A 80 32.70 15.59 -3.30
N LYS A 81 33.12 15.91 -2.07
CA LYS A 81 34.54 15.98 -1.71
C LYS A 81 35.14 14.60 -1.45
N CYS A 82 34.37 13.70 -0.85
CA CYS A 82 34.86 12.40 -0.44
C CYS A 82 34.75 11.33 -1.54
N ILE A 83 33.72 11.39 -2.38
CA ILE A 83 33.37 10.33 -3.33
C ILE A 83 33.49 10.85 -4.77
N ASP A 84 34.34 10.19 -5.55
CA ASP A 84 34.43 10.35 -7.01
C ASP A 84 33.44 9.38 -7.68
N PRO A 85 32.46 9.88 -8.45
CA PRO A 85 31.44 9.06 -9.10
C PRO A 85 31.86 8.49 -10.47
N THR A 86 33.11 8.70 -10.93
CA THR A 86 33.53 8.40 -12.31
C THR A 86 33.29 6.95 -12.75
N ASP A 87 33.36 5.98 -11.82
CA ASP A 87 33.13 4.56 -12.08
C ASP A 87 31.69 4.09 -11.79
N MET A 88 30.73 5.02 -11.68
CA MET A 88 29.36 4.77 -11.23
C MET A 88 28.33 5.50 -12.07
N ASN A 89 27.24 4.85 -12.44
CA ASN A 89 26.15 5.50 -13.17
C ASN A 89 25.11 6.08 -12.21
N ILE A 90 25.37 7.30 -11.72
CA ILE A 90 24.42 8.04 -10.89
C ILE A 90 23.33 8.65 -11.80
N THR A 91 22.07 8.30 -11.55
CA THR A 91 20.90 8.80 -12.28
C THR A 91 20.21 9.97 -11.58
N GLY A 92 20.35 10.09 -10.26
CA GLY A 92 19.69 11.14 -9.49
C GLY A 92 20.30 11.38 -8.12
N ILE A 93 20.26 12.63 -7.65
CA ILE A 93 20.67 13.01 -6.29
C ILE A 93 19.63 13.96 -5.71
N ARG A 94 19.01 13.59 -4.59
CA ARG A 94 17.92 14.38 -3.98
C ARG A 94 18.03 14.44 -2.45
N PRO A 95 17.65 15.57 -1.83
CA PRO A 95 17.64 15.67 -0.37
C PRO A 95 16.53 14.82 0.25
N VAL A 96 16.81 14.27 1.44
CA VAL A 96 15.84 13.56 2.28
C VAL A 96 15.84 14.15 3.69
N SER A 97 14.91 13.71 4.54
CA SER A 97 14.78 14.22 5.91
C SER A 97 16.06 14.02 6.74
N ASN A 98 16.23 14.89 7.75
CA ASN A 98 17.36 14.90 8.69
C ASN A 98 18.71 15.07 7.98
N GLY A 99 18.80 16.05 7.09
CA GLY A 99 20.06 16.38 6.40
C GLY A 99 20.53 15.34 5.38
N GLY A 100 19.81 14.24 5.18
CA GLY A 100 20.29 13.18 4.31
C GLY A 100 20.25 13.51 2.83
N ILE A 101 20.99 12.73 2.05
CA ILE A 101 20.97 12.69 0.59
C ILE A 101 20.66 11.27 0.12
N LEU A 102 19.74 11.15 -0.83
CA LEU A 102 19.45 9.93 -1.56
C LEU A 102 20.11 10.00 -2.94
N ILE A 103 20.85 8.96 -3.29
CA ILE A 103 21.55 8.83 -4.57
C ILE A 103 20.97 7.63 -5.30
N GLU A 104 20.45 7.85 -6.50
CA GLU A 104 19.90 6.86 -7.40
C GLU A 104 20.97 6.44 -8.40
N CYS A 105 21.07 5.14 -8.64
CA CYS A 105 22.01 4.52 -9.57
C CYS A 105 21.25 3.71 -10.61
N LYS A 106 21.87 3.52 -11.78
CA LYS A 106 21.28 2.77 -12.89
C LYS A 106 21.05 1.29 -12.56
N ASN A 107 21.92 0.68 -11.77
CA ASN A 107 21.90 -0.75 -11.44
C ASN A 107 22.31 -1.00 -9.98
N LYS A 108 22.10 -2.23 -9.49
CA LYS A 108 22.41 -2.61 -8.11
C LYS A 108 23.92 -2.67 -7.83
N ASP A 109 24.73 -3.00 -8.83
CA ASP A 109 26.18 -3.12 -8.67
C ASP A 109 26.82 -1.77 -8.37
N ASP A 110 26.36 -0.72 -9.06
CA ASP A 110 26.74 0.67 -8.80
C ASP A 110 26.33 1.10 -7.38
N VAL A 111 25.17 0.66 -6.89
CA VAL A 111 24.78 0.90 -5.48
C VAL A 111 25.72 0.20 -4.51
N CYS A 112 26.11 -1.05 -4.76
CA CYS A 112 27.03 -1.80 -3.91
C CYS A 112 28.39 -1.10 -3.83
N LYS A 113 28.97 -0.73 -4.98
CA LYS A 113 30.21 0.04 -5.03
C LYS A 113 30.10 1.36 -4.27
N LEU A 114 28.96 2.06 -4.40
CA LEU A 114 28.78 3.38 -3.81
C LEU A 114 28.67 3.26 -2.30
N LYS A 115 27.95 2.22 -1.85
CA LYS A 115 27.82 1.86 -0.45
C LYS A 115 29.17 1.58 0.17
N GLU A 116 29.98 0.73 -0.44
CA GLU A 116 31.32 0.39 0.06
C GLU A 116 32.19 1.64 0.17
N LYS A 117 32.30 2.44 -0.90
CA LYS A 117 33.08 3.69 -0.88
C LYS A 117 32.60 4.67 0.18
N ALA A 118 31.28 4.83 0.32
CA ALA A 118 30.70 5.73 1.30
C ALA A 118 30.90 5.23 2.74
N GLU A 119 30.79 3.92 2.98
CA GLU A 119 31.05 3.32 4.29
C GLU A 119 32.52 3.49 4.68
N THR A 120 33.46 3.24 3.77
CA THR A 120 34.90 3.41 4.02
C THR A 120 35.28 4.87 4.29
N LYS A 121 34.78 5.81 3.49
CA LYS A 121 35.23 7.22 3.57
C LYS A 121 34.41 8.09 4.51
N MET A 122 33.16 7.71 4.81
CA MET A 122 32.21 8.58 5.49
C MET A 122 31.46 7.88 6.65
N GLY A 123 31.66 6.57 6.88
CA GLY A 123 30.92 5.80 7.88
C GLY A 123 31.07 6.27 9.34
N GLU A 124 32.12 7.04 9.64
CA GLU A 124 32.33 7.65 10.96
C GLU A 124 31.32 8.77 11.24
N SER A 125 31.11 9.68 10.29
CA SER A 125 30.23 10.84 10.44
C SER A 125 28.83 10.62 9.89
N TYR A 126 28.66 9.61 9.03
CA TYR A 126 27.42 9.36 8.29
C TYR A 126 26.91 7.93 8.51
N LYS A 127 25.59 7.79 8.44
CA LYS A 127 24.89 6.52 8.36
C LYS A 127 24.51 6.26 6.91
N ILE A 128 25.12 5.22 6.34
CA ILE A 128 24.87 4.74 4.98
C ILE A 128 23.82 3.63 5.07
N GLN A 129 22.75 3.72 4.30
CA GLN A 129 21.68 2.72 4.31
C GLN A 129 20.96 2.62 2.97
N LEU A 130 20.47 1.43 2.64
CA LEU A 130 19.56 1.27 1.52
C LEU A 130 18.16 1.80 1.90
N PRO A 131 17.41 2.41 0.96
CA PRO A 131 16.01 2.75 1.19
C PRO A 131 15.21 1.50 1.56
N LYS A 132 14.64 1.50 2.77
CA LYS A 132 13.73 0.45 3.22
C LYS A 132 12.30 0.94 3.10
N LYS A 133 11.43 0.08 2.58
CA LYS A 133 9.98 0.29 2.66
C LYS A 133 9.51 0.06 4.10
N LYS A 134 8.38 0.68 4.45
CA LYS A 134 7.72 0.48 5.74
C LYS A 134 7.04 -0.88 5.75
N LEU A 135 6.99 -1.53 6.91
CA LEU A 135 6.17 -2.71 7.07
C LEU A 135 4.67 -2.34 6.95
N PRO A 136 3.85 -3.21 6.36
CA PRO A 136 2.40 -3.10 6.42
C PRO A 136 1.90 -2.97 7.86
N ARG A 137 0.82 -2.19 8.02
CA ARG A 137 0.13 -2.05 9.29
C ARG A 137 -1.30 -2.56 9.16
N ILE A 138 -1.75 -3.30 10.17
CA ILE A 138 -3.12 -3.76 10.28
C ILE A 138 -3.76 -3.24 11.56
N LYS A 139 -5.08 -3.11 11.54
CA LYS A 139 -5.90 -2.68 12.67
C LYS A 139 -6.86 -3.82 13.03
N ILE A 140 -6.70 -4.35 14.23
CA ILE A 140 -7.49 -5.45 14.79
C ILE A 140 -8.56 -4.85 15.68
N VAL A 141 -9.82 -5.12 15.39
CA VAL A 141 -10.99 -4.54 16.06
C VAL A 141 -11.84 -5.64 16.69
N GLY A 142 -12.31 -5.39 17.91
CA GLY A 142 -13.23 -6.28 18.61
C GLY A 142 -12.55 -7.16 19.66
N LEU A 143 -11.46 -6.68 20.26
CA LEU A 143 -10.89 -7.30 21.45
C LEU A 143 -11.78 -6.96 22.65
N SER A 144 -12.19 -7.96 23.42
CA SER A 144 -13.03 -7.79 24.61
C SER A 144 -12.24 -7.35 25.85
N GLU A 145 -10.95 -7.70 25.89
CA GLU A 145 -10.03 -7.44 27.01
C GLU A 145 -8.89 -6.49 26.61
N ASN A 146 -8.43 -5.68 27.56
CA ASN A 146 -7.21 -4.89 27.42
C ASN A 146 -5.99 -5.76 27.74
N LEU A 147 -5.50 -6.46 26.73
CA LEU A 147 -4.35 -7.34 26.89
C LEU A 147 -3.04 -6.61 26.59
N PRO A 148 -1.93 -6.96 27.27
CA PRO A 148 -0.60 -6.51 26.88
C PRO A 148 -0.27 -6.90 25.44
N PRO A 149 0.47 -6.06 24.69
CA PRO A 149 0.89 -6.32 23.31
C PRO A 149 1.45 -7.74 23.11
N GLU A 150 2.35 -8.18 23.98
CA GLU A 150 3.05 -9.46 23.89
C GLU A 150 2.09 -10.66 23.98
N ILE A 151 1.08 -10.56 24.87
CA ILE A 151 0.07 -11.60 25.04
C ILE A 151 -0.86 -11.68 23.82
N ILE A 152 -1.17 -10.53 23.20
CA ILE A 152 -1.94 -10.49 21.96
C ILE A 152 -1.14 -11.19 20.83
N GLU A 153 0.15 -10.90 20.71
CA GLU A 153 1.02 -11.54 19.71
C GLU A 153 1.06 -13.06 19.87
N GLU A 154 1.23 -13.54 21.11
CA GLU A 154 1.28 -14.96 21.44
C GLU A 154 -0.04 -15.66 21.08
N LYS A 155 -1.18 -15.12 21.54
CA LYS A 155 -2.51 -15.65 21.22
C LYS A 155 -2.75 -15.73 19.71
N ILE A 156 -2.38 -14.67 18.98
CA ILE A 156 -2.52 -14.64 17.51
C ILE A 156 -1.69 -15.76 16.87
N LYS A 157 -0.42 -15.93 17.28
CA LYS A 157 0.47 -16.97 16.74
C LYS A 157 -0.05 -18.38 17.02
N MET A 158 -0.58 -18.63 18.23
CA MET A 158 -1.08 -19.95 18.62
C MET A 158 -2.40 -20.34 17.95
N GLN A 159 -3.33 -19.41 17.79
CA GLN A 159 -4.71 -19.73 17.36
C GLN A 159 -4.97 -19.62 15.86
N ASN A 160 -4.05 -19.00 15.10
CA ASN A 160 -4.24 -18.73 13.68
C ASN A 160 -3.19 -19.47 12.86
N SER A 161 -3.39 -20.78 12.68
CA SER A 161 -2.44 -21.66 11.97
C SER A 161 -2.12 -21.20 10.54
N HIS A 162 -3.05 -20.53 9.86
CA HIS A 162 -2.86 -19.98 8.51
C HIS A 162 -1.77 -18.90 8.42
N ILE A 163 -1.41 -18.28 9.55
CA ILE A 163 -0.30 -17.31 9.64
C ILE A 163 0.88 -17.81 10.47
N ASN A 164 0.80 -19.02 11.03
CA ASN A 164 1.86 -19.58 11.87
C ASN A 164 2.91 -20.30 10.99
N SER A 165 3.79 -19.52 10.37
CA SER A 165 4.92 -19.97 9.56
C SER A 165 6.20 -19.31 10.07
N GLU A 166 7.37 -19.93 9.86
CA GLU A 166 8.67 -19.32 10.16
C GLU A 166 8.89 -17.98 9.45
N LYS A 167 8.21 -17.79 8.30
CA LYS A 167 8.22 -16.53 7.56
C LYS A 167 7.36 -15.45 8.19
N SER A 168 6.54 -15.78 9.18
CA SER A 168 5.57 -14.85 9.75
C SER A 168 6.23 -13.85 10.69
N SER A 169 5.88 -12.57 10.53
CA SER A 169 6.30 -11.52 11.45
C SER A 169 5.11 -10.65 11.78
N LEU A 170 4.83 -10.53 13.08
CA LEU A 170 3.78 -9.69 13.63
C LEU A 170 4.28 -9.08 14.93
N LYS A 171 4.12 -7.77 15.05
CA LYS A 171 4.42 -7.00 16.25
C LYS A 171 3.29 -6.03 16.55
N ILE A 172 2.71 -6.08 17.74
CA ILE A 172 1.73 -5.10 18.21
C ILE A 172 2.48 -3.80 18.54
N VAL A 173 2.09 -2.72 17.87
CA VAL A 173 2.70 -1.39 18.03
C VAL A 173 2.04 -0.63 19.18
N HIS A 174 0.72 -0.69 19.27
CA HIS A 174 -0.05 -0.10 20.36
C HIS A 174 -1.48 -0.63 20.40
N THR A 175 -2.11 -0.52 21.57
CA THR A 175 -3.54 -0.77 21.78
C THR A 175 -4.23 0.52 22.22
N LYS A 176 -5.54 0.61 22.01
CA LYS A 176 -6.38 1.69 22.53
C LYS A 176 -7.82 1.23 22.74
N GLU A 177 -8.55 1.97 23.55
CA GLU A 177 -9.99 1.77 23.70
C GLU A 177 -10.72 2.03 22.38
N GLY A 178 -11.69 1.16 22.09
CA GLY A 178 -12.63 1.32 21.00
C GLY A 178 -13.68 2.39 21.30
N ARG A 179 -14.61 2.61 20.36
CA ARG A 179 -15.72 3.57 20.56
C ARG A 179 -16.69 3.10 21.66
N ASN A 180 -16.82 1.79 21.83
CA ASN A 180 -17.62 1.19 22.90
C ASN A 180 -16.70 0.93 24.10
N ARG A 181 -17.11 1.34 25.31
CA ARG A 181 -16.35 1.23 26.59
C ARG A 181 -15.99 -0.20 27.03
N LYS A 182 -16.26 -1.21 26.21
CA LYS A 182 -15.97 -2.64 26.45
C LYS A 182 -15.29 -3.30 25.24
N SER A 183 -14.63 -2.52 24.41
CA SER A 183 -13.92 -3.04 23.23
C SER A 183 -12.58 -2.34 23.11
N TYR A 184 -11.58 -3.07 22.64
CA TYR A 184 -10.23 -2.59 22.41
C TYR A 184 -9.85 -2.80 20.94
N ILE A 185 -8.91 -1.97 20.49
CA ILE A 185 -8.35 -1.97 19.14
C ILE A 185 -6.84 -2.11 19.27
N ALA A 186 -6.25 -3.06 18.55
CA ALA A 186 -4.80 -3.20 18.43
C ALA A 186 -4.33 -2.80 17.03
N TYR A 187 -3.14 -2.19 16.95
CA TYR A 187 -2.47 -1.91 15.68
C TYR A 187 -1.19 -2.72 15.64
N ALA A 188 -1.00 -3.48 14.57
CA ALA A 188 0.17 -4.34 14.38
C ALA A 188 0.96 -3.93 13.14
N GLU A 189 2.28 -4.01 13.24
CA GLU A 189 3.18 -4.08 12.09
C GLU A 189 3.40 -5.55 11.74
N VAL A 190 3.26 -5.87 10.46
CA VAL A 190 3.40 -7.23 9.93
C VAL A 190 4.26 -7.21 8.69
N ASN A 191 4.94 -8.31 8.37
CA ASN A 191 5.61 -8.41 7.06
C ASN A 191 4.62 -8.71 5.94
N ALA A 192 5.12 -8.69 4.69
CA ALA A 192 4.33 -8.90 3.49
C ALA A 192 3.59 -10.26 3.48
N TYR A 193 4.25 -11.34 3.93
CA TYR A 193 3.63 -12.66 4.04
C TYR A 193 2.44 -12.66 5.00
N THR A 194 2.65 -12.24 6.24
CA THR A 194 1.63 -12.24 7.29
C THR A 194 0.48 -11.30 6.93
N TYR A 195 0.78 -10.14 6.31
CA TYR A 195 -0.24 -9.22 5.82
C TYR A 195 -1.18 -9.89 4.81
N ARG A 196 -0.63 -10.54 3.77
CA ARG A 196 -1.44 -11.19 2.74
C ARG A 196 -2.29 -12.32 3.32
N ALA A 197 -1.73 -13.10 4.23
CA ALA A 197 -2.44 -14.20 4.87
C ALA A 197 -3.61 -13.69 5.74
N ILE A 198 -3.38 -12.68 6.58
CA ILE A 198 -4.43 -12.09 7.42
C ILE A 198 -5.50 -11.38 6.58
N MET A 199 -5.10 -10.57 5.60
CA MET A 199 -6.04 -9.80 4.77
C MET A 199 -6.87 -10.67 3.82
N LYS A 200 -6.48 -11.93 3.60
CA LYS A 200 -7.29 -12.89 2.84
C LYS A 200 -8.54 -13.32 3.64
N GLU A 201 -8.41 -13.47 4.96
CA GLU A 201 -9.52 -13.86 5.83
C GLU A 201 -10.22 -12.65 6.49
N GLU A 202 -9.53 -11.51 6.55
CA GLU A 202 -9.96 -10.25 7.19
C GLU A 202 -10.40 -10.40 8.66
N LYS A 203 -10.09 -11.55 9.27
CA LYS A 203 -10.44 -11.91 10.64
C LYS A 203 -9.33 -12.74 11.26
N ILE A 204 -9.12 -12.56 12.56
CA ILE A 204 -8.17 -13.35 13.34
C ILE A 204 -8.77 -13.67 14.71
N ASN A 205 -8.36 -14.80 15.29
CA ASN A 205 -8.75 -15.19 16.63
C ASN A 205 -7.73 -14.67 17.66
N VAL A 206 -8.22 -14.12 18.77
CA VAL A 206 -7.42 -13.68 19.91
C VAL A 206 -8.15 -14.08 21.21
N GLY A 207 -7.70 -15.14 21.86
CA GLY A 207 -8.42 -15.77 22.96
C GLY A 207 -9.80 -16.26 22.50
N TRP A 208 -10.85 -15.72 23.11
CA TRP A 208 -12.25 -16.01 22.79
C TRP A 208 -12.82 -15.08 21.71
N ASP A 209 -12.07 -14.05 21.30
CA ASP A 209 -12.55 -13.05 20.36
C ASP A 209 -12.20 -13.42 18.92
N ARG A 210 -13.20 -13.34 18.04
CA ARG A 210 -12.98 -13.35 16.58
C ARG A 210 -12.98 -11.92 16.06
N CYS A 211 -11.80 -11.33 16.01
CA CYS A 211 -11.60 -9.93 15.67
C CYS A 211 -11.63 -9.68 14.17
N ILE A 212 -12.13 -8.52 13.76
CA ILE A 212 -12.08 -8.05 12.36
C ILE A 212 -10.78 -7.28 12.14
N VAL A 213 -10.13 -7.54 11.02
CA VAL A 213 -8.87 -6.89 10.64
C VAL A 213 -9.12 -5.93 9.47
N TYR A 214 -8.58 -4.72 9.60
CA TYR A 214 -8.60 -3.69 8.56
C TYR A 214 -7.19 -3.32 8.15
N ASP A 215 -7.04 -2.88 6.90
CA ASP A 215 -5.84 -2.21 6.44
C ASP A 215 -5.64 -0.89 7.21
N ALA A 216 -4.46 -0.67 7.77
CA ALA A 216 -4.18 0.49 8.64
C ALA A 216 -3.20 1.48 7.98
N ILE A 217 -3.37 1.71 6.68
CA ILE A 217 -2.71 2.81 5.98
C ILE A 217 -3.47 4.09 6.31
N GLU A 218 -2.92 4.91 7.20
CA GLU A 218 -3.53 6.18 7.60
C GLU A 218 -2.70 7.37 7.12
N ILE A 219 -3.40 8.39 6.60
CA ILE A 219 -2.80 9.69 6.31
C ILE A 219 -3.25 10.67 7.37
N ARG A 220 -2.28 11.27 8.04
CA ARG A 220 -2.57 12.31 9.02
C ARG A 220 -3.16 13.52 8.30
N ARG A 221 -4.37 13.91 8.69
CA ARG A 221 -4.97 15.20 8.35
C ARG A 221 -4.70 16.19 9.48
N CYS A 222 -4.27 17.38 9.12
CA CYS A 222 -4.08 18.48 10.04
C CYS A 222 -5.45 18.99 10.51
N TYR A 223 -5.69 18.99 11.82
CA TYR A 223 -6.96 19.47 12.40
C TYR A 223 -7.15 20.99 12.31
N ARG A 224 -6.16 21.75 11.84
CA ARG A 224 -6.25 23.20 11.63
C ARG A 224 -6.64 23.55 10.19
N CYS A 225 -5.88 23.09 9.20
CA CYS A 225 -6.08 23.47 7.79
C CYS A 225 -6.68 22.34 6.92
N ASN A 226 -6.84 21.13 7.46
CA ASN A 226 -7.23 19.92 6.72
C ASN A 226 -6.24 19.40 5.67
N GLY A 227 -5.07 20.00 5.56
CA GLY A 227 -3.96 19.49 4.76
C GLY A 227 -3.40 18.17 5.30
N PHE A 228 -2.61 17.47 4.48
CA PHE A 228 -2.05 16.16 4.82
C PHE A 228 -0.64 16.23 5.41
N ASN A 229 -0.25 15.19 6.15
CA ASN A 229 1.13 14.89 6.59
C ASN A 229 1.80 15.91 7.53
N HIS A 230 1.03 16.64 8.33
CA HIS A 230 1.58 17.50 9.41
C HIS A 230 0.60 17.61 10.58
N LYS A 231 1.10 18.02 11.76
CA LYS A 231 0.27 18.25 12.95
C LYS A 231 -0.26 19.68 12.97
N ALA A 232 -1.37 19.91 13.68
CA ALA A 232 -1.90 21.25 13.90
C ALA A 232 -0.92 22.18 14.64
N SER A 233 -0.10 21.63 15.55
CA SER A 233 0.95 22.36 16.29
C SER A 233 2.08 22.88 15.39
N GLU A 234 2.29 22.26 14.23
CA GLU A 234 3.33 22.62 13.25
C GLU A 234 2.74 23.41 12.07
N CYS A 235 1.42 23.63 12.06
CA CYS A 235 0.70 24.20 10.95
C CYS A 235 0.81 25.73 10.91
N LYS A 236 1.38 26.25 9.82
CA LYS A 236 1.48 27.69 9.55
C LYS A 236 0.31 28.25 8.72
N ALA A 237 -0.55 27.38 8.19
CA ALA A 237 -1.70 27.79 7.38
C ALA A 237 -2.88 28.32 8.22
N GLN A 238 -3.78 29.06 7.57
CA GLN A 238 -5.02 29.51 8.18
C GLN A 238 -5.92 28.32 8.54
N LYS A 239 -6.77 28.51 9.56
CA LYS A 239 -7.80 27.53 9.91
C LYS A 239 -8.76 27.38 8.73
N ALA A 240 -9.16 26.16 8.41
CA ALA A 240 -10.15 25.87 7.39
C ALA A 240 -11.21 24.91 7.93
N CYS A 241 -12.47 25.19 7.62
CA CYS A 241 -13.60 24.36 7.98
C CYS A 241 -13.53 23.06 7.16
N PRO A 242 -13.60 21.88 7.79
CA PRO A 242 -13.54 20.62 7.05
C PRO A 242 -14.81 20.36 6.21
N LYS A 243 -15.90 21.08 6.48
CA LYS A 243 -17.19 20.94 5.79
C LYS A 243 -17.25 21.83 4.54
N CYS A 244 -16.96 23.12 4.68
CA CYS A 244 -17.18 24.14 3.64
C CYS A 244 -15.91 24.93 3.23
N ALA A 245 -14.73 24.53 3.70
CA ALA A 245 -13.44 25.19 3.45
C ALA A 245 -13.30 26.66 3.93
N GLY A 246 -14.31 27.24 4.61
CA GLY A 246 -14.25 28.60 5.16
C GLY A 246 -13.31 28.77 6.35
N SER A 247 -12.94 30.00 6.69
CA SER A 247 -11.93 30.32 7.72
C SER A 247 -12.40 30.20 9.19
N HIS A 248 -13.07 29.09 9.53
CA HIS A 248 -13.66 28.83 10.85
C HIS A 248 -13.54 27.35 11.24
N GLY A 249 -13.86 27.00 12.50
CA GLY A 249 -13.89 25.61 12.96
C GLY A 249 -15.21 24.90 12.62
N LEU A 250 -15.25 23.56 12.60
CA LEU A 250 -16.48 22.81 12.28
C LEU A 250 -17.68 23.20 13.18
N GLN A 251 -17.43 23.55 14.44
CA GLN A 251 -18.45 23.95 15.41
C GLN A 251 -19.08 25.32 15.11
N GLU A 252 -18.35 26.19 14.41
CA GLU A 252 -18.80 27.54 14.02
C GLU A 252 -19.45 27.54 12.62
N CYS A 253 -19.54 26.36 11.98
CA CYS A 253 -19.99 26.24 10.61
C CYS A 253 -21.52 26.23 10.52
N THR A 254 -22.08 27.26 9.90
CA THR A 254 -23.52 27.41 9.63
C THR A 254 -23.94 26.90 8.26
N VAL A 255 -23.01 26.30 7.50
CA VAL A 255 -23.30 25.72 6.20
C VAL A 255 -23.96 24.36 6.39
N ASP A 256 -25.17 24.26 5.86
CA ASP A 256 -25.99 23.04 5.80
C ASP A 256 -26.18 22.59 4.36
N GLY A 257 -26.61 21.33 4.18
CA GLY A 257 -26.76 20.70 2.86
C GLY A 257 -25.45 20.20 2.27
N GLU A 258 -25.50 19.02 1.64
CA GLU A 258 -24.32 18.41 1.02
C GLU A 258 -23.83 19.20 -0.20
N GLU A 259 -24.74 19.91 -0.88
CA GLU A 259 -24.47 20.76 -2.03
C GLU A 259 -23.53 21.94 -1.73
N ASN A 260 -23.47 22.35 -0.46
CA ASN A 260 -22.62 23.45 0.00
C ASN A 260 -21.27 22.97 0.57
N HIS A 261 -21.02 21.66 0.56
CA HIS A 261 -19.74 21.12 0.99
C HIS A 261 -18.61 21.50 0.03
N LYS A 262 -17.43 21.78 0.59
CA LYS A 262 -16.23 22.14 -0.18
C LYS A 262 -14.98 21.51 0.41
N CYS A 263 -14.14 20.97 -0.46
CA CYS A 263 -12.89 20.33 -0.07
C CYS A 263 -11.71 21.29 -0.26
N SER A 264 -11.16 21.80 0.85
CA SER A 264 -10.00 22.71 0.81
C SER A 264 -8.80 22.11 0.06
N ASN A 265 -8.55 20.80 0.21
CA ASN A 265 -7.46 20.11 -0.46
C ASN A 265 -7.64 20.04 -1.99
N CYS A 266 -8.87 19.80 -2.47
CA CYS A 266 -9.16 19.75 -3.90
C CYS A 266 -9.15 21.15 -4.52
N ILE A 267 -9.63 22.17 -3.80
CA ILE A 267 -9.55 23.58 -4.23
C ILE A 267 -8.09 23.98 -4.44
N GLU A 268 -7.24 23.79 -3.43
CA GLU A 268 -5.81 24.15 -3.49
C GLU A 268 -5.11 23.42 -4.66
N MET A 269 -5.40 22.13 -4.84
CA MET A 269 -4.77 21.35 -5.92
C MET A 269 -5.29 21.71 -7.31
N ALA A 270 -6.59 21.99 -7.45
CA ALA A 270 -7.19 22.42 -8.71
C ALA A 270 -6.55 23.73 -9.19
N GLU A 271 -6.37 24.69 -8.28
CA GLU A 271 -5.70 25.97 -8.55
C GLU A 271 -4.23 25.78 -8.89
N LYS A 272 -3.49 25.06 -8.04
CA LYS A 272 -2.04 24.86 -8.19
C LYS A 272 -1.65 24.14 -9.48
N LEU A 273 -2.43 23.13 -9.86
CA LEU A 273 -2.15 22.31 -11.04
C LEU A 273 -2.95 22.74 -12.27
N LYS A 274 -3.83 23.74 -12.14
CA LYS A 274 -4.77 24.18 -13.19
C LYS A 274 -5.57 23.00 -13.76
N MET A 275 -6.01 22.09 -12.88
CA MET A 275 -6.74 20.87 -13.24
C MET A 275 -8.21 20.98 -12.82
N LYS A 276 -9.10 20.39 -13.61
CA LYS A 276 -10.51 20.22 -13.21
C LYS A 276 -10.60 19.08 -12.19
N LEU A 277 -10.90 19.43 -10.94
CA LEU A 277 -11.19 18.48 -9.87
C LEU A 277 -12.59 18.77 -9.34
N ASP A 278 -13.32 17.73 -8.96
CA ASP A 278 -14.50 17.93 -8.12
C ASP A 278 -14.06 18.48 -6.77
N ILE A 279 -14.65 19.60 -6.38
CA ILE A 279 -14.39 20.29 -5.11
C ILE A 279 -15.61 20.25 -4.19
N ASN A 280 -16.77 19.80 -4.67
CA ASN A 280 -18.06 19.88 -3.99
C ASN A 280 -18.31 18.67 -3.08
N HIS A 281 -17.40 18.47 -2.14
CA HIS A 281 -17.48 17.41 -1.15
C HIS A 281 -16.71 17.81 0.11
N PRO A 282 -17.00 17.24 1.29
CA PRO A 282 -16.26 17.58 2.49
C PRO A 282 -14.89 16.91 2.48
N VAL A 283 -13.94 17.44 3.25
CA VAL A 283 -12.54 16.95 3.25
C VAL A 283 -12.38 15.49 3.76
N TRP A 284 -13.41 14.90 4.35
CA TRP A 284 -13.43 13.50 4.81
C TRP A 284 -14.07 12.52 3.81
N SER A 285 -14.49 13.02 2.63
CA SER A 285 -15.01 12.17 1.56
C SER A 285 -13.99 11.12 1.15
N GLN A 286 -14.41 9.86 1.11
CA GLN A 286 -13.57 8.75 0.62
C GLN A 286 -13.36 8.82 -0.91
N GLU A 287 -14.22 9.56 -1.61
CA GLU A 287 -14.16 9.77 -3.06
C GLU A 287 -13.25 10.93 -3.46
N CYS A 288 -12.68 11.65 -2.49
CA CYS A 288 -11.76 12.77 -2.74
C CYS A 288 -10.53 12.31 -3.55
N ALA A 289 -10.37 12.83 -4.77
CA ALA A 289 -9.27 12.47 -5.67
C ALA A 289 -7.89 12.77 -5.07
N VAL A 290 -7.74 13.91 -4.37
CA VAL A 290 -6.49 14.27 -3.70
C VAL A 290 -6.16 13.30 -2.56
N PHE A 291 -7.17 12.89 -1.78
CA PHE A 291 -7.01 11.90 -0.72
C PHE A 291 -6.62 10.53 -1.29
N LYS A 292 -7.34 10.02 -2.30
CA LYS A 292 -7.04 8.76 -2.99
C LYS A 292 -5.60 8.75 -3.53
N ARG A 293 -5.16 9.85 -4.15
CA ARG A 293 -3.80 10.00 -4.65
C ARG A 293 -2.76 9.98 -3.53
N LYS A 294 -3.04 10.65 -2.40
CA LYS A 294 -2.17 10.62 -1.22
C LYS A 294 -2.10 9.21 -0.61
N MET A 295 -3.22 8.49 -0.57
CA MET A 295 -3.29 7.09 -0.10
C MET A 295 -2.45 6.18 -0.97
N GLU A 296 -2.55 6.30 -2.29
CA GLU A 296 -1.74 5.55 -3.24
C GLU A 296 -0.23 5.82 -3.03
N MET A 297 0.15 7.08 -2.81
CA MET A 297 1.55 7.45 -2.54
C MET A 297 2.07 6.90 -1.22
N GLU A 298 1.24 6.86 -0.15
CA GLU A 298 1.63 6.20 1.10
C GLU A 298 1.72 4.69 0.93
N ARG A 299 0.77 4.06 0.22
CA ARG A 299 0.79 2.62 -0.08
C ARG A 299 2.06 2.19 -0.81
N LYS A 300 2.58 3.01 -1.75
CA LYS A 300 3.84 2.72 -2.48
C LYS A 300 5.08 2.67 -1.58
N LYS A 301 5.04 3.31 -0.41
CA LYS A 301 6.15 3.29 0.57
C LYS A 301 6.13 2.04 1.45
N ILE A 302 5.10 1.22 1.36
CA ILE A 302 4.88 0.04 2.20
C ILE A 302 5.29 -1.21 1.42
N ASP A 303 5.86 -2.17 2.15
CA ASP A 303 6.38 -3.42 1.63
C ASP A 303 5.31 -4.51 1.63
N PHE A 304 4.53 -4.58 0.55
CA PHE A 304 3.52 -5.63 0.37
C PHE A 304 4.03 -6.85 -0.40
N LEU A 305 5.26 -6.77 -0.92
CA LEU A 305 5.91 -7.81 -1.70
C LEU A 305 7.13 -8.28 -0.89
N GLU A 306 7.32 -9.59 -0.79
CA GLU A 306 8.57 -10.14 -0.22
C GLU A 306 9.74 -9.97 -1.20
#